data_AF-D9WUP2-F1
#
_entry.id   AF-D9WUP2-F1
#
_cell.length_a   1.000
_cell.length_b   1.000
_cell.length_c   1.000
_cell.angle_alpha   90.00
_cell.angle_beta   90.00
_cell.angle_gamma   90.00
#
_symmetry.space_group_name_H-M   'P 1'
#
loop_
_entity.id
_entity.type
_entity.pdbx_description
1 polymer ?
#
loop_
_entity_poly.entity_id
_entity_poly.type
_entity_poly.pdbx_seq_one_letter_code
_entity_poly.pdbx_strand_id
1 'polypeptide(L)'
;MLPPVHKRETVEQFILKEIADGRYEPGDLVATGAELARRLGVSLSTAGNALRRLKEHGVLHGALGSAGTRVAVPGQNPPRTTAERATHLAAVIRRQIEDGTYPSGTLLPSNRVLARAHRVPGHVVVQVIKILVDEELVETRASIGKLVRDPRERPGSRRLLSKSDQLVKSIRDDILNGALIPGEPLPSSIKLAHRYGMGQTTVVKSVPKLLAEGLIVKVPSMSGRFLIRQTRRKGPGES
;
A
#
# COMPACT_ATOMS: atom_id res chain seq x y z
N MET A 1 -18.07 -59.39 20.47
CA MET A 1 -18.47 -58.20 19.70
C MET A 1 -17.29 -57.21 19.77
N LEU A 2 -16.36 -57.29 18.81
CA LEU A 2 -15.23 -56.35 18.72
C LEU A 2 -15.74 -55.01 18.16
N PRO A 3 -15.34 -53.84 18.71
CA PRO A 3 -15.66 -52.56 18.10
C PRO A 3 -14.91 -52.40 16.76
N PRO A 4 -15.51 -51.82 15.70
CA PRO A 4 -14.85 -51.68 14.41
C PRO A 4 -13.74 -50.64 14.48
N VAL A 5 -12.50 -51.08 14.22
CA VAL A 5 -11.24 -50.32 14.42
C VAL A 5 -10.90 -49.40 13.23
N HIS A 6 -11.81 -49.03 12.33
CA HIS A 6 -11.43 -48.39 11.04
C HIS A 6 -11.99 -46.98 10.79
N LYS A 7 -12.38 -46.22 11.83
CA LYS A 7 -13.00 -44.88 11.65
C LYS A 7 -12.09 -43.67 11.94
N ARG A 8 -10.77 -43.84 12.05
CA ARG A 8 -9.86 -42.74 12.43
C ARG A 8 -8.61 -42.62 11.57
N GLU A 9 -8.66 -42.97 10.29
CA GLU A 9 -7.65 -42.44 9.38
C GLU A 9 -7.99 -40.97 9.17
N THR A 10 -7.17 -40.06 9.71
CA THR A 10 -7.41 -38.63 9.53
C THR A 10 -7.22 -38.29 8.06
N VAL A 11 -7.95 -37.27 7.57
CA VAL A 11 -7.80 -36.78 6.19
C VAL A 11 -6.32 -36.48 5.86
N GLU A 12 -5.54 -36.08 6.88
CA GLU A 12 -4.09 -35.88 6.78
C GLU A 12 -3.33 -37.17 6.51
N GLN A 13 -3.57 -38.24 7.28
CA GLN A 13 -2.94 -39.55 7.09
C GLN A 13 -3.27 -40.16 5.73
N PHE A 14 -4.52 -40.03 5.29
CA PHE A 14 -4.93 -40.49 3.96
C PHE A 14 -4.10 -39.80 2.87
N ILE A 15 -4.01 -38.46 2.89
CA ILE A 15 -3.25 -37.72 1.87
C ILE A 15 -1.75 -38.06 1.92
N LEU A 16 -1.17 -38.15 3.12
CA LEU A 16 0.24 -38.53 3.27
C LEU A 16 0.53 -39.94 2.74
N LYS A 17 -0.39 -40.88 2.95
CA LYS A 17 -0.30 -42.24 2.43
C LYS A 17 -0.43 -42.28 0.91
N GLU A 18 -1.39 -41.55 0.33
CA GLU A 18 -1.50 -41.47 -1.15
C GLU A 18 -0.24 -40.85 -1.79
N ILE A 19 0.40 -39.88 -1.14
CA ILE A 19 1.69 -39.32 -1.58
C ILE A 19 2.80 -40.38 -1.47
N ALA A 20 2.89 -41.07 -0.33
CA ALA A 20 3.88 -42.12 -0.10
C ALA A 20 3.73 -43.31 -1.06
N ASP A 21 2.49 -43.65 -1.41
CA ASP A 21 2.14 -44.68 -2.38
C ASP A 21 2.35 -44.22 -3.84
N GLY A 22 2.77 -42.97 -4.07
CA GLY A 22 2.99 -42.39 -5.39
C GLY A 22 1.70 -42.09 -6.17
N ARG A 23 0.55 -42.10 -5.51
CA ARG A 23 -0.76 -41.78 -6.12
C ARG A 23 -0.99 -40.28 -6.27
N TYR A 24 -0.24 -39.46 -5.54
CA TYR A 24 -0.05 -38.05 -5.85
C TYR A 24 1.43 -37.75 -6.04
N GLU A 25 1.78 -37.20 -7.20
CA GLU A 25 3.11 -36.68 -7.46
C GLU A 25 3.26 -35.23 -6.99
N PRO A 26 4.48 -34.77 -6.70
CA PRO A 26 4.71 -33.37 -6.40
C PRO A 26 4.20 -32.44 -7.52
N GLY A 27 3.32 -31.50 -7.17
CA GLY A 27 2.63 -30.60 -8.10
C GLY A 27 1.22 -31.05 -8.50
N ASP A 28 0.83 -32.29 -8.20
CA ASP A 28 -0.51 -32.81 -8.51
C ASP A 28 -1.61 -32.10 -7.72
N LEU A 29 -2.78 -32.00 -8.33
CA LEU A 29 -3.98 -31.52 -7.67
C LEU A 29 -4.52 -32.57 -6.70
N VAL A 30 -4.61 -32.19 -5.44
CA VAL A 30 -5.30 -32.97 -4.41
C VAL A 30 -6.80 -32.75 -4.54
N ALA A 31 -7.56 -33.81 -4.27
CA ALA A 31 -9.01 -33.77 -4.17
C ALA A 31 -9.51 -32.60 -3.30
N THR A 32 -10.64 -32.01 -3.69
CA THR A 32 -11.23 -30.88 -2.95
C THR A 32 -11.67 -31.31 -1.55
N GLY A 33 -11.83 -30.35 -0.63
CA GLY A 33 -12.32 -30.63 0.72
C GLY A 33 -13.69 -31.32 0.72
N ALA A 34 -14.58 -30.97 -0.22
CA ALA A 34 -15.88 -31.63 -0.38
C ALA A 34 -15.75 -33.08 -0.86
N GLU A 35 -14.82 -33.33 -1.78
CA GLU A 35 -14.55 -34.67 -2.29
C GLU A 35 -13.93 -35.58 -1.24
N LEU A 36 -12.96 -35.06 -0.47
CA LEU A 36 -12.35 -35.76 0.67
C LEU A 36 -13.37 -36.03 1.77
N ALA A 37 -14.23 -35.05 2.08
CA ALA A 37 -15.31 -35.22 3.07
C ALA A 37 -16.26 -36.36 2.68
N ARG A 38 -16.69 -36.38 1.41
CA ARG A 38 -17.54 -37.44 0.86
C ARG A 38 -16.85 -38.80 0.86
N ARG A 39 -15.59 -38.87 0.38
CA ARG A 39 -14.84 -40.13 0.22
C ARG A 39 -14.49 -40.78 1.56
N LEU A 40 -14.20 -39.97 2.57
CA LEU A 40 -13.74 -40.44 3.88
C LEU A 40 -14.86 -40.45 4.94
N GLY A 41 -16.08 -40.04 4.59
CA GLY A 41 -17.21 -40.02 5.52
C GLY A 41 -17.03 -39.05 6.69
N VAL A 42 -16.33 -37.92 6.46
CA VAL A 42 -16.07 -36.89 7.47
C VAL A 42 -16.82 -35.59 7.14
N SER A 43 -16.92 -34.68 8.11
CA SER A 43 -17.50 -33.36 7.85
C SER A 43 -16.60 -32.52 6.94
N LEU A 44 -17.21 -31.60 6.17
CA LEU A 44 -16.47 -30.63 5.35
C LEU A 44 -15.48 -29.80 6.19
N SER A 45 -15.86 -29.47 7.43
CA SER A 45 -15.02 -28.76 8.39
C SER A 45 -13.78 -29.57 8.76
N THR A 46 -13.92 -30.89 8.98
CA THR A 46 -12.80 -31.79 9.27
C THR A 46 -11.84 -31.89 8.08
N ALA A 47 -12.36 -32.06 6.86
CA ALA A 47 -11.53 -32.07 5.65
C ALA A 47 -10.84 -30.73 5.40
N GLY A 48 -11.54 -29.61 5.62
CA GLY A 48 -10.99 -28.26 5.51
C GLY A 48 -9.90 -27.95 6.54
N ASN A 49 -10.06 -28.41 7.79
CA ASN A 49 -9.05 -28.27 8.84
C ASN A 49 -7.79 -29.10 8.53
N ALA A 50 -7.95 -30.32 8.03
CA ALA A 50 -6.83 -31.17 7.64
C ALA A 50 -6.02 -30.59 6.48
N LEU A 51 -6.71 -30.12 5.42
CA LEU A 51 -6.05 -29.45 4.29
C LEU A 51 -5.31 -28.17 4.71
N ARG A 52 -5.78 -27.47 5.75
CA ARG A 52 -5.11 -26.30 6.31
C ARG A 52 -3.81 -26.69 7.01
N ARG A 53 -3.84 -27.70 7.89
CA ARG A 53 -2.65 -28.18 8.62
C ARG A 53 -1.58 -28.71 7.68
N LEU A 54 -1.97 -29.46 6.65
CA LEU A 54 -1.02 -29.92 5.63
C LEU A 54 -0.37 -28.76 4.85
N LYS A 55 -1.05 -27.62 4.70
CA LYS A 55 -0.46 -26.40 4.14
C LYS A 55 0.49 -25.71 5.11
N GLU A 56 0.10 -25.61 6.37
CA GLU A 56 0.95 -25.07 7.44
C GLU A 56 2.25 -25.87 7.57
N HIS A 57 2.19 -27.19 7.37
CA HIS A 57 3.36 -28.09 7.44
C HIS A 57 4.12 -28.20 6.11
N GLY A 58 3.73 -27.46 5.07
CA GLY A 58 4.42 -27.43 3.78
C GLY A 58 4.28 -28.69 2.92
N VAL A 59 3.37 -29.60 3.27
CA VAL A 59 3.07 -30.82 2.49
C VAL A 59 2.22 -30.48 1.27
N LEU A 60 1.30 -29.52 1.42
CA LEU A 60 0.43 -29.02 0.36
C LEU A 60 0.60 -27.51 0.17
N HIS A 61 0.23 -26.99 -1.00
CA HIS A 61 0.15 -25.55 -1.23
C HIS A 61 -1.05 -25.14 -2.09
N GLY A 62 -1.30 -23.83 -2.16
CA GLY A 62 -2.37 -23.22 -2.95
C GLY A 62 -3.59 -22.79 -2.13
N ALA A 63 -4.40 -21.89 -2.70
CA ALA A 63 -5.53 -21.27 -2.03
C ALA A 63 -6.82 -22.11 -2.11
N LEU A 64 -7.74 -21.87 -1.16
CA LEU A 64 -9.13 -22.32 -1.28
C LEU A 64 -9.79 -21.55 -2.43
N GLY A 65 -10.11 -22.21 -3.56
CA GLY A 65 -10.68 -21.58 -4.74
C GLY A 65 -10.33 -22.32 -6.05
N SER A 66 -10.66 -21.72 -7.20
CA SER A 66 -10.54 -22.29 -8.56
C SER A 66 -9.14 -22.74 -8.97
N ALA A 67 -8.09 -22.36 -8.22
CA ALA A 67 -6.72 -22.80 -8.45
C ALA A 67 -6.40 -24.21 -7.90
N GLY A 68 -7.23 -24.75 -7.00
CA GLY A 68 -7.05 -26.07 -6.38
C GLY A 68 -5.91 -26.15 -5.35
N THR A 69 -5.91 -27.22 -4.55
CA THR A 69 -4.82 -27.55 -3.61
C THR A 69 -3.86 -28.53 -4.28
N ARG A 70 -2.55 -28.35 -4.13
CA ARG A 70 -1.53 -29.21 -4.76
C ARG A 70 -0.54 -29.81 -3.77
N VAL A 71 0.07 -30.93 -4.11
CA VAL A 71 1.20 -31.52 -3.37
C VAL A 71 2.44 -30.68 -3.56
N ALA A 72 3.17 -30.40 -2.47
CA ALA A 72 4.38 -29.59 -2.52
C ALA A 72 5.54 -30.32 -3.19
N VAL A 73 6.35 -29.58 -3.96
CA VAL A 73 7.59 -30.08 -4.55
C VAL A 73 8.74 -29.86 -3.57
N PRO A 74 9.44 -30.92 -3.11
CA PRO A 74 10.59 -30.77 -2.22
C PRO A 74 11.64 -29.82 -2.82
N GLY A 75 12.00 -28.76 -2.08
CA GLY A 75 13.00 -27.78 -2.52
C GLY A 75 12.49 -26.68 -3.45
N GLN A 76 11.22 -26.71 -3.90
CA GLN A 76 10.61 -25.55 -4.55
C GLN A 76 9.74 -24.80 -3.55
N ASN A 77 9.97 -23.49 -3.41
CA ASN A 77 9.00 -22.65 -2.72
C ASN A 77 7.67 -22.73 -3.47
N PRO A 78 6.54 -22.96 -2.78
CA PRO A 78 5.25 -23.06 -3.43
C PRO A 78 5.01 -21.82 -4.30
N PRO A 79 4.29 -21.96 -5.43
CA PRO A 79 3.92 -20.81 -6.24
C PRO A 79 3.19 -19.83 -5.32
N ARG A 80 3.86 -18.69 -5.06
CA ARG A 80 3.39 -17.71 -4.07
C ARG A 80 1.90 -17.51 -4.24
N THR A 81 1.14 -17.75 -3.19
CA THR A 81 -0.27 -17.42 -3.14
C THR A 81 -0.47 -15.97 -3.54
N THR A 82 -1.67 -15.61 -4.00
CA THR A 82 -2.00 -14.20 -4.27
C THR A 82 -1.66 -13.30 -3.06
N ALA A 83 -1.87 -13.82 -1.84
CA ALA A 83 -1.51 -13.14 -0.61
C ALA A 83 0.01 -12.92 -0.48
N GLU A 84 0.82 -13.96 -0.66
CA GLU A 84 2.29 -13.85 -0.58
C GLU A 84 2.88 -12.95 -1.68
N ARG A 85 2.32 -12.98 -2.90
CA ARG A 85 2.70 -12.06 -3.97
C ARG A 85 2.35 -10.61 -3.59
N ALA A 86 1.18 -10.42 -2.98
CA ALA A 86 0.76 -9.11 -2.52
C ALA A 86 1.64 -8.60 -1.36
N THR A 87 1.94 -9.42 -0.36
CA THR A 87 2.85 -9.07 0.75
C THR A 87 4.23 -8.67 0.24
N HIS A 88 4.78 -9.42 -0.71
CA HIS A 88 6.07 -9.09 -1.29
C HIS A 88 6.05 -7.80 -2.10
N LEU A 89 5.03 -7.60 -2.95
CA LEU A 89 4.92 -6.36 -3.71
C LEU A 89 4.62 -5.15 -2.80
N ALA A 90 3.86 -5.34 -1.72
CA ALA A 90 3.67 -4.32 -0.69
C ALA A 90 5.02 -3.90 -0.08
N ALA A 91 5.88 -4.85 0.28
CA ALA A 91 7.22 -4.55 0.79
C ALA A 91 8.09 -3.77 -0.20
N VAL A 92 7.99 -4.08 -1.50
CA VAL A 92 8.67 -3.32 -2.55
C VAL A 92 8.15 -1.88 -2.61
N ILE A 93 6.82 -1.70 -2.61
CA ILE A 93 6.20 -0.36 -2.67
C ILE A 93 6.49 0.45 -1.40
N ARG A 94 6.57 -0.18 -0.22
CA ARG A 94 7.03 0.47 1.02
C ARG A 94 8.39 1.11 0.85
N ARG A 95 9.35 0.33 0.36
CA ARG A 95 10.71 0.81 0.13
C ARG A 95 10.72 1.99 -0.85
N GLN A 96 9.90 1.92 -1.89
CA GLN A 96 9.72 3.02 -2.86
C GLN A 96 9.07 4.27 -2.27
N ILE A 97 8.24 4.13 -1.23
CA ILE A 97 7.72 5.27 -0.47
C ILE A 97 8.83 5.86 0.42
N GLU A 98 9.58 5.00 1.11
CA GLU A 98 10.68 5.39 2.02
C GLU A 98 11.86 6.06 1.30
N ASP A 99 12.23 5.55 0.13
CA ASP A 99 13.32 6.11 -0.70
C ASP A 99 12.89 7.34 -1.51
N GLY A 100 11.61 7.72 -1.45
CA GLY A 100 11.07 8.91 -2.10
C GLY A 100 10.71 8.72 -3.58
N THR A 101 10.79 7.50 -4.12
CA THR A 101 10.24 7.19 -5.46
C THR A 101 8.74 7.50 -5.54
N TYR A 102 8.01 7.26 -4.44
CA TYR A 102 6.64 7.69 -4.24
C TYR A 102 6.57 8.65 -3.03
N PRO A 103 6.80 9.95 -3.25
CA PRO A 103 6.84 10.90 -2.15
C PRO A 103 5.49 11.00 -1.42
N SER A 104 5.54 11.14 -0.10
CA SER A 104 4.34 11.35 0.72
C SER A 104 3.56 12.59 0.26
N GLY A 105 2.24 12.50 0.29
CA GLY A 105 1.32 13.53 -0.22
C GLY A 105 1.10 13.49 -1.74
N THR A 106 1.79 12.61 -2.47
CA THR A 106 1.55 12.39 -3.90
C THR A 106 0.57 11.24 -4.12
N LEU A 107 0.09 11.10 -5.37
CA LEU A 107 -0.76 9.98 -5.74
C LEU A 107 0.08 8.79 -6.18
N LEU A 108 -0.23 7.64 -5.59
CA LEU A 108 0.27 6.37 -6.08
C LEU A 108 -0.21 6.17 -7.52
N PRO A 109 0.63 5.61 -8.42
CA PRO A 109 0.20 5.28 -9.78
C PRO A 109 -1.05 4.39 -9.78
N SER A 110 -1.86 4.47 -10.84
CA SER A 110 -3.09 3.67 -10.92
C SER A 110 -2.78 2.16 -10.87
N ASN A 111 -3.76 1.36 -10.43
CA ASN A 111 -3.60 -0.10 -10.32
C ASN A 111 -3.08 -0.74 -11.62
N ARG A 112 -3.50 -0.23 -12.78
CA ARG A 112 -3.05 -0.71 -14.09
C ARG A 112 -1.58 -0.41 -14.35
N VAL A 113 -1.11 0.77 -13.94
CA VAL A 113 0.30 1.17 -14.09
C VAL A 113 1.19 0.35 -13.16
N LEU A 114 0.80 0.18 -11.90
CA LEU A 114 1.51 -0.67 -10.93
C LEU A 114 1.56 -2.14 -11.39
N ALA A 115 0.45 -2.68 -11.90
CA ALA A 115 0.39 -4.04 -12.40
C ALA A 115 1.39 -4.27 -13.54
N ARG A 116 1.45 -3.33 -14.49
CA ARG A 116 2.39 -3.37 -15.62
C ARG A 116 3.84 -3.22 -15.16
N ALA A 117 4.12 -2.25 -14.29
CA ALA A 117 5.47 -1.97 -13.81
C ALA A 117 6.08 -3.17 -13.06
N HIS A 118 5.27 -3.85 -12.25
CA HIS A 118 5.74 -5.00 -11.45
C HIS A 118 5.44 -6.36 -12.08
N ARG A 119 4.90 -6.39 -13.31
CA ARG A 119 4.53 -7.61 -14.03
C ARG A 119 3.65 -8.56 -13.20
N VAL A 120 2.69 -8.00 -12.47
CA VAL A 120 1.73 -8.78 -11.65
C VAL A 120 0.31 -8.63 -12.20
N PRO A 121 -0.56 -9.64 -11.98
CA PRO A 121 -1.98 -9.49 -12.25
C PRO A 121 -2.62 -8.35 -11.44
N GLY A 122 -3.58 -7.63 -12.03
CA GLY A 122 -4.22 -6.48 -11.38
C GLY A 122 -4.88 -6.80 -10.03
N HIS A 123 -5.42 -8.00 -9.85
CA HIS A 123 -6.02 -8.43 -8.58
C HIS A 123 -4.98 -8.54 -7.44
N VAL A 124 -3.70 -8.79 -7.76
CA VAL A 124 -2.62 -8.76 -6.78
C VAL A 124 -2.40 -7.33 -6.31
N VAL A 125 -2.38 -6.36 -7.23
CA VAL A 125 -2.25 -4.93 -6.88
C VAL A 125 -3.40 -4.48 -5.99
N VAL A 126 -4.63 -4.92 -6.25
CA VAL A 126 -5.77 -4.61 -5.37
C VAL A 126 -5.53 -5.10 -3.94
N GLN A 127 -4.95 -6.29 -3.76
CA GLN A 127 -4.58 -6.78 -2.43
C GLN A 127 -3.42 -6.02 -1.81
N VAL A 128 -2.42 -5.63 -2.60
CA VAL A 128 -1.32 -4.78 -2.14
C VAL A 128 -1.83 -3.46 -1.60
N ILE A 129 -2.77 -2.82 -2.31
CA ILE A 129 -3.35 -1.56 -1.86
C ILE A 129 -4.10 -1.72 -0.54
N LYS A 130 -4.78 -2.85 -0.31
CA LYS A 130 -5.41 -3.12 1.00
C LYS A 130 -4.37 -3.19 2.11
N ILE A 131 -3.30 -3.96 1.91
CA ILE A 131 -2.18 -4.05 2.87
C ILE A 131 -1.62 -2.66 3.18
N LEU A 132 -1.35 -1.84 2.16
CA LEU A 132 -0.80 -0.50 2.36
C LEU A 132 -1.79 0.49 3.01
N VAL A 133 -3.10 0.26 2.85
CA VAL A 133 -4.15 1.03 3.55
C VAL A 133 -4.23 0.60 5.01
N ASP A 134 -4.19 -0.70 5.28
CA ASP A 134 -4.20 -1.25 6.64
C ASP A 134 -2.95 -0.83 7.43
N GLU A 135 -1.84 -0.60 6.73
CA GLU A 135 -0.58 -0.06 7.28
C GLU A 135 -0.54 1.48 7.34
N GLU A 136 -1.63 2.15 6.97
CA GLU A 136 -1.76 3.61 6.92
C GLU A 136 -0.76 4.33 5.99
N LEU A 137 -0.09 3.60 5.11
CA LEU A 137 0.86 4.14 4.13
C LEU A 137 0.17 4.71 2.89
N VAL A 138 -1.07 4.31 2.63
CA VAL A 138 -1.87 4.78 1.50
C VAL A 138 -3.32 5.02 1.93
N GLU A 139 -3.95 6.10 1.46
CA GLU A 139 -5.39 6.34 1.64
C GLU A 139 -6.14 6.36 0.30
N THR A 140 -7.35 5.79 0.28
CA THR A 140 -8.27 5.94 -0.86
C THR A 140 -9.14 7.17 -0.71
N ARG A 141 -9.02 8.14 -1.63
CA ARG A 141 -9.93 9.29 -1.72
C ARG A 141 -10.81 9.16 -2.95
N ALA A 142 -12.12 9.08 -2.73
CA ALA A 142 -13.15 8.75 -3.73
C ALA A 142 -13.10 9.60 -5.03
N SER A 143 -12.51 10.79 -4.98
CA SER A 143 -12.43 11.75 -6.08
C SER A 143 -11.03 11.98 -6.67
N ILE A 144 -9.97 11.43 -6.07
CA ILE A 144 -8.58 11.78 -6.41
C ILE A 144 -7.70 10.54 -6.67
N GLY A 145 -8.00 9.40 -6.03
CA GLY A 145 -7.22 8.16 -6.18
C GLY A 145 -6.57 7.71 -4.89
N LYS A 146 -5.38 7.10 -4.99
CA LYS A 146 -4.63 6.53 -3.86
C LYS A 146 -3.54 7.51 -3.44
N LEU A 147 -3.63 8.08 -2.24
CA LEU A 147 -2.70 9.08 -1.71
C LEU A 147 -1.65 8.39 -0.84
N VAL A 148 -0.37 8.65 -1.09
CA VAL A 148 0.73 8.15 -0.25
C VAL A 148 0.83 8.97 1.03
N ARG A 149 0.87 8.31 2.18
CA ARG A 149 1.03 8.91 3.50
C ARG A 149 2.51 8.95 3.89
N ASP A 150 2.85 9.81 4.85
CA ASP A 150 4.20 9.85 5.41
C ASP A 150 4.32 8.78 6.49
N PRO A 151 5.20 7.77 6.34
CA PRO A 151 5.40 6.73 7.36
C PRO A 151 5.86 7.28 8.72
N ARG A 152 6.38 8.52 8.75
CA ARG A 152 6.88 9.20 9.97
C ARG A 152 5.82 10.11 10.60
N GLU A 153 4.67 10.31 9.96
CA GLU A 153 3.55 11.06 10.55
C GLU A 153 2.70 10.14 11.44
N ARG A 154 2.65 10.43 12.75
CA ARG A 154 1.82 9.68 13.70
C ARG A 154 0.33 9.76 13.31
N PRO A 155 -0.44 8.65 13.44
CA PRO A 155 -1.89 8.66 13.22
C PRO A 155 -2.53 9.76 14.08
N GLY A 156 -3.29 10.65 13.43
CA GLY A 156 -3.96 11.79 14.08
C GLY A 156 -3.35 13.18 13.84
N SER A 157 -2.14 13.27 13.24
CA SER A 157 -1.44 14.55 13.08
C SER A 157 -1.40 15.06 11.65
N ARG A 158 -2.55 15.41 11.06
CA ARG A 158 -2.77 16.56 10.13
C ARG A 158 -3.98 16.33 9.23
N ARG A 159 -4.97 17.20 9.38
CA ARG A 159 -6.00 17.49 8.37
C ARG A 159 -5.34 17.60 6.99
N LEU A 160 -5.91 16.91 6.01
CA LEU A 160 -5.56 16.99 4.59
C LEU A 160 -5.44 18.45 4.15
N LEU A 161 -4.20 18.93 3.99
CA LEU A 161 -3.92 20.26 3.49
C LEU A 161 -4.52 20.40 2.09
N SER A 162 -5.35 21.43 1.88
CA SER A 162 -5.86 21.78 0.56
C SER A 162 -4.70 21.99 -0.40
N LYS A 163 -4.90 21.89 -1.73
CA LYS A 163 -3.84 22.25 -2.71
C LYS A 163 -3.24 23.64 -2.44
N SER A 164 -4.07 24.54 -1.89
CA SER A 164 -3.63 25.83 -1.43
C SER A 164 -2.69 25.77 -0.22
N ASP A 165 -3.01 24.93 0.76
CA ASP A 165 -2.18 24.75 1.95
C ASP A 165 -0.88 23.98 1.64
N GLN A 166 -0.91 23.08 0.65
CA GLN A 166 0.28 22.43 0.11
C GLN A 166 1.23 23.45 -0.52
N LEU A 167 0.70 24.39 -1.33
CA LEU A 167 1.52 25.45 -1.92
C LEU A 167 2.12 26.37 -0.86
N VAL A 168 1.33 26.74 0.13
CA VAL A 168 1.77 27.56 1.27
C VAL A 168 2.90 26.86 2.03
N LYS A 169 2.77 25.54 2.27
CA LYS A 169 3.82 24.73 2.88
C LYS A 169 5.09 24.72 2.02
N SER A 170 5.00 24.42 0.73
CA SER A 170 6.16 24.39 -0.16
C SER A 170 6.88 25.73 -0.25
N ILE A 171 6.14 26.84 -0.34
CA ILE A 171 6.74 28.18 -0.34
C ILE A 171 7.42 28.46 1.01
N ARG A 172 6.83 28.07 2.13
CA ARG A 172 7.45 28.20 3.45
C ARG A 172 8.77 27.44 3.54
N ASP A 173 8.78 26.20 3.06
CA ASP A 173 9.95 25.33 3.09
C ASP A 173 11.06 25.88 2.16
N ASP A 174 10.72 26.37 0.96
CA ASP A 174 11.66 27.01 0.04
C ASP A 174 12.26 28.30 0.63
N ILE A 175 11.50 29.07 1.43
CA ILE A 175 12.02 30.24 2.14
C ILE A 175 13.00 29.82 3.24
N LEU A 176 12.65 28.79 4.02
CA LEU A 176 13.48 28.27 5.11
C LEU A 176 14.78 27.66 4.60
N ASN A 177 14.73 26.97 3.47
CA ASN A 177 15.88 26.34 2.82
C ASN A 177 16.70 27.32 1.97
N GLY A 178 16.31 28.60 1.91
CA GLY A 178 17.01 29.64 1.16
C GLY A 178 16.81 29.59 -0.36
N ALA A 179 15.95 28.70 -0.86
CA ALA A 179 15.58 28.62 -2.28
C ALA A 179 14.66 29.78 -2.74
N LEU A 180 14.06 30.48 -1.78
CA LEU A 180 13.36 31.75 -1.94
C LEU A 180 13.89 32.74 -0.90
N ILE A 181 14.54 33.81 -1.36
CA ILE A 181 15.31 34.68 -0.47
C ILE A 181 14.38 35.73 0.16
N PRO A 182 14.33 35.84 1.50
CA PRO A 182 13.60 36.91 2.16
C PRO A 182 14.08 38.29 1.73
N GLY A 183 13.14 39.20 1.46
CA GLY A 183 13.41 40.53 0.93
C GLY A 183 13.38 40.59 -0.60
N GLU A 184 13.46 39.46 -1.30
CA GLU A 184 13.31 39.42 -2.75
C GLU A 184 11.84 39.44 -3.20
N PRO A 185 11.56 39.90 -4.43
CA PRO A 185 10.24 39.79 -5.02
C PRO A 185 9.81 38.33 -5.20
N LEU A 186 8.60 38.01 -4.76
CA LEU A 186 7.97 36.72 -5.02
C LEU A 186 7.87 36.51 -6.55
N PRO A 187 8.29 35.34 -7.07
CA PRO A 187 8.11 35.00 -8.47
C PRO A 187 6.65 35.12 -8.92
N SER A 188 6.43 35.39 -10.21
CA SER A 188 5.07 35.52 -10.75
C SER A 188 4.25 34.24 -10.57
N SER A 189 2.91 34.37 -10.54
CA SER A 189 2.01 33.23 -10.35
C SER A 189 2.20 32.12 -11.40
N ILE A 190 2.58 32.48 -12.63
CA ILE A 190 2.93 31.54 -13.71
C ILE A 190 4.23 30.79 -13.40
N LYS A 191 5.28 31.50 -12.95
CA LYS A 191 6.55 30.86 -12.58
C LYS A 191 6.38 29.95 -11.37
N LEU A 192 5.59 30.36 -10.38
CA LEU A 192 5.25 29.53 -9.21
C LEU A 192 4.43 28.29 -9.63
N ALA A 193 3.43 28.47 -10.49
CA ALA A 193 2.63 27.37 -11.03
C ALA A 193 3.52 26.30 -11.70
N HIS A 194 4.45 26.74 -12.55
CA HIS A 194 5.41 25.85 -13.19
C HIS A 194 6.37 25.20 -12.19
N ARG A 195 6.96 25.98 -11.28
CA ARG A 195 7.93 25.50 -10.28
C ARG A 195 7.35 24.44 -9.35
N TYR A 196 6.08 24.59 -8.95
CA TYR A 196 5.43 23.69 -7.98
C TYR A 196 4.43 22.71 -8.63
N GLY A 197 4.37 22.65 -9.97
CA GLY A 197 3.45 21.77 -10.68
C GLY A 197 1.96 22.02 -10.39
N MET A 198 1.59 23.26 -10.10
CA MET A 198 0.24 23.64 -9.70
C MET A 198 -0.48 24.46 -10.76
N GLY A 199 -1.82 24.40 -10.79
CA GLY A 199 -2.61 25.28 -11.64
C GLY A 199 -2.46 26.74 -11.19
N GLN A 200 -2.33 27.67 -12.15
CA GLN A 200 -2.18 29.10 -11.86
C GLN A 200 -3.32 29.65 -10.97
N THR A 201 -4.56 29.19 -11.19
CA THR A 201 -5.71 29.55 -10.36
C THR A 201 -5.54 29.11 -8.91
N THR A 202 -4.89 27.98 -8.65
CA THR A 202 -4.56 27.51 -7.29
C THR A 202 -3.52 28.40 -6.64
N VAL A 203 -2.50 28.83 -7.40
CA VAL A 203 -1.49 29.79 -6.91
C VAL A 203 -2.15 31.10 -6.50
N VAL A 204 -2.96 31.68 -7.39
CA VAL A 204 -3.67 32.94 -7.13
C VAL A 204 -4.59 32.82 -5.90
N LYS A 205 -5.35 31.72 -5.78
CA LYS A 205 -6.22 31.47 -4.63
C LYS A 205 -5.47 31.27 -3.30
N SER A 206 -4.16 31.01 -3.36
CA SER A 206 -3.33 30.80 -2.17
C SER A 206 -2.64 32.06 -1.68
N VAL A 207 -2.57 33.11 -2.51
CA VAL A 207 -1.95 34.40 -2.15
C VAL A 207 -2.54 35.00 -0.86
N PRO A 208 -3.87 35.01 -0.63
CA PRO A 208 -4.43 35.50 0.63
C PRO A 208 -3.93 34.74 1.86
N LYS A 209 -3.70 33.43 1.75
CA LYS A 209 -3.16 32.63 2.85
C LYS A 209 -1.68 32.88 3.09
N LEU A 210 -0.88 33.03 2.03
CA LEU A 210 0.53 33.43 2.14
C LEU A 210 0.69 34.78 2.86
N LEU A 211 -0.23 35.72 2.60
CA LEU A 211 -0.30 37.00 3.30
C LEU A 211 -0.73 36.84 4.76
N ALA A 212 -1.78 36.06 5.02
CA ALA A 212 -2.30 35.83 6.36
C ALA A 212 -1.27 35.15 7.29
N GLU A 213 -0.45 34.26 6.75
CA GLU A 213 0.64 33.62 7.48
C GLU A 213 1.93 34.45 7.53
N GLY A 214 1.95 35.61 6.88
CA GLY A 214 3.09 36.52 6.88
C GLY A 214 4.30 36.00 6.10
N LEU A 215 4.12 35.06 5.16
CA LEU A 215 5.18 34.56 4.29
C LEU A 215 5.54 35.54 3.18
N ILE A 216 4.58 36.39 2.81
CA ILE A 216 4.75 37.44 1.83
C ILE A 216 4.11 38.74 2.33
N VAL A 217 4.54 39.88 1.80
CA VAL A 217 3.96 41.20 2.10
C VAL A 217 3.72 41.98 0.81
N LYS A 218 2.60 42.72 0.77
CA LYS A 218 2.31 43.64 -0.34
C LYS A 218 3.13 44.91 -0.18
N VAL A 219 3.79 45.34 -1.25
CA VAL A 219 4.57 46.59 -1.24
C VAL A 219 3.73 47.71 -1.88
N PRO A 220 3.49 48.83 -1.18
CA PRO A 220 2.70 49.95 -1.71
C PRO A 220 3.31 50.59 -2.98
N SER A 221 4.63 50.59 -3.08
CA SER A 221 5.38 51.20 -4.19
C SER A 221 5.51 50.32 -5.43
N MET A 222 5.07 49.05 -5.39
CA MET A 222 5.13 48.14 -6.55
C MET A 222 3.75 47.58 -6.88
N SER A 223 3.16 48.04 -7.98
CA SER A 223 1.85 47.59 -8.47
C SER A 223 1.76 46.06 -8.57
N GLY A 224 1.03 45.45 -7.63
CA GLY A 224 0.72 44.02 -7.63
C GLY A 224 1.86 43.06 -7.26
N ARG A 225 3.01 43.55 -6.78
CA ARG A 225 4.14 42.68 -6.38
C ARG A 225 4.16 42.42 -4.87
N PHE A 226 4.66 41.24 -4.52
CA PHE A 226 4.85 40.81 -3.14
C PHE A 226 6.33 40.60 -2.87
N LEU A 227 6.80 40.93 -1.66
CA LEU A 227 8.12 40.54 -1.18
C LEU A 227 8.01 39.32 -0.28
N ILE A 228 9.02 38.47 -0.35
CA ILE A 228 9.16 37.28 0.48
C ILE A 228 9.60 37.72 1.89
N ARG A 229 8.98 37.17 2.93
CA ARG A 229 9.26 37.52 4.32
C ARG A 229 9.84 36.31 5.06
N GLN A 230 10.76 36.56 5.99
CA GLN A 230 11.29 35.51 6.86
C GLN A 230 10.18 34.90 7.70
N THR A 231 10.13 33.56 7.74
CA THR A 231 9.33 32.85 8.72
C THR A 231 10.06 32.93 10.06
N ARG A 232 9.41 33.41 11.13
CA ARG A 232 9.96 33.21 12.47
C ARG A 232 9.86 31.71 12.78
N ARG A 233 10.97 31.06 13.13
CA ARG A 233 10.90 29.77 13.83
C ARG A 233 10.02 29.99 15.07
N LYS A 234 8.83 29.39 15.12
CA LYS A 234 8.16 29.22 16.41
C LYS A 234 9.00 28.19 17.17
N GLY A 235 9.88 28.69 18.05
CA GLY A 235 10.66 27.84 18.93
C GLY A 235 9.73 27.06 19.87
N PRO A 236 10.12 25.86 20.32
CA PRO A 236 9.39 25.17 21.38
C PRO A 236 9.63 25.93 22.68
N GLY A 237 8.72 26.81 23.06
CA GLY A 237 8.82 27.55 24.31
C GLY A 237 8.10 28.88 24.29
N GLU A 238 6.77 28.84 24.32
CA GLU A 238 5.97 29.86 25.00
C GLU A 238 4.90 29.09 25.77
N SER A 239 5.13 28.96 27.08
CA SER A 239 4.19 28.52 28.11
C SER A 239 3.12 29.57 28.36
#